data_AF-A0A6A3CXQ8-F1
#
_entry.id   AF-A0A6A3CXQ8-F1
#
_cell.length_a   1.000
_cell.length_b   1.000
_cell.length_c   1.000
_cell.angle_alpha   90.00
_cell.angle_beta   90.00
_cell.angle_gamma   90.00
#
_symmetry.space_group_name_H-M   'P 1'
#
loop_
_entity.id
_entity.type
_entity.pdbx_description
1 polymer ?
#
loop_
_entity_poly.entity_id
_entity_poly.type
_entity_poly.pdbx_seq_one_letter_code
_entity_poly.pdbx_strand_id
1 'polypeptide(L)'
;MLDVDSHMWSMRRSKANFFKIVSLFSGLIAISKWLGEVCYWKNPVTTILVHFLFFILICYPELILPTMFLYMFLIGIWNYRYRARHPPHMDTNLSWAEVVNPDELNEEFDTFPTSKPQDVVRMRYDRLRSVAGRIQTVVGDMPTQGERFLALLSWRDPRATSLFVVFCLVASLTLYVTPFKIIALVAGLFWLRHPRFPSNFFRRLPSLADSML
;
A
#
# COMPACT_ATOMS: atom_id res chain seq x y z
N MET A 1 1.11 23.91 -30.84
CA MET A 1 2.01 23.00 -31.57
C MET A 1 2.96 22.27 -30.59
N LEU A 2 2.46 21.82 -29.42
CA LEU A 2 3.24 21.19 -28.34
C LEU A 2 2.79 19.75 -28.01
N ASP A 3 1.80 19.22 -28.74
CA ASP A 3 1.28 17.86 -28.51
C ASP A 3 2.04 16.78 -29.27
N VAL A 4 2.94 17.15 -30.19
CA VAL A 4 3.62 16.19 -31.08
C VAL A 4 4.67 15.35 -30.32
N ASP A 5 5.26 15.89 -29.25
CA ASP A 5 6.25 15.17 -28.42
C ASP A 5 5.61 14.40 -27.26
N SER A 6 4.28 14.47 -27.11
CA SER A 6 3.57 13.80 -26.01
C SER A 6 3.62 12.27 -26.11
N HIS A 7 3.84 11.73 -27.31
CA HIS A 7 3.88 10.29 -27.61
C HIS A 7 5.30 9.70 -27.68
N MET A 8 6.35 10.51 -27.57
CA MET A 8 7.71 9.98 -27.51
C MET A 8 7.96 9.28 -26.16
N TRP A 9 8.25 7.99 -26.24
CA TRP A 9 8.60 7.18 -25.09
C TRP A 9 10.00 7.57 -24.60
N SER A 10 10.13 7.86 -23.30
CA SER A 10 11.41 8.13 -22.62
C SER A 10 11.45 7.35 -21.31
N MET A 11 12.59 6.71 -21.03
CA MET A 11 12.84 6.00 -19.78
C MET A 11 12.67 6.93 -18.56
N ARG A 12 13.08 8.20 -18.68
CA ARG A 12 12.94 9.20 -17.60
C ARG A 12 11.48 9.51 -17.30
N ARG A 13 10.64 9.71 -18.33
CA ARG A 13 9.21 9.97 -18.16
C ARG A 13 8.48 8.76 -17.55
N SER A 14 8.86 7.54 -17.92
CA SER A 14 8.35 6.31 -17.30
C SER A 14 8.71 6.21 -15.81
N LYS A 15 9.98 6.45 -15.44
CA LYS A 15 10.43 6.51 -14.04
C LYS A 15 9.70 7.60 -13.26
N ALA A 16 9.62 8.82 -13.79
CA ALA A 16 8.92 9.94 -13.12
C ALA A 16 7.45 9.61 -12.86
N ASN A 17 6.75 9.00 -13.83
CA ASN A 17 5.38 8.53 -13.63
C ASN A 17 5.29 7.42 -12.57
N PHE A 18 6.22 6.47 -12.55
CA PHE A 18 6.30 5.44 -11.50
C PHE A 18 6.51 6.04 -10.12
N PHE A 19 7.42 7.00 -9.96
CA PHE A 19 7.65 7.66 -8.68
C PHE A 19 6.47 8.53 -8.24
N LYS A 20 5.74 9.16 -9.16
CA LYS A 20 4.45 9.81 -8.83
C LYS A 20 3.47 8.80 -8.25
N ILE A 21 3.32 7.63 -8.88
CA ILE A 21 2.47 6.55 -8.36
C ILE A 21 2.96 6.11 -6.96
N VAL A 22 4.25 5.86 -6.78
CA VAL A 22 4.83 5.50 -5.47
C VAL A 22 4.60 6.60 -4.42
N SER A 23 4.69 7.88 -4.80
CA SER A 23 4.42 9.01 -3.91
C SER A 23 2.95 9.08 -3.48
N LEU A 24 2.00 8.72 -4.35
CA LEU A 24 0.59 8.54 -3.97
C LEU A 24 0.42 7.40 -2.96
N PHE A 25 1.15 6.31 -3.14
CA PHE A 25 1.16 5.19 -2.19
C PHE A 25 1.95 5.48 -0.90
N SER A 26 2.82 6.50 -0.87
CA SER A 26 3.62 6.83 0.32
C SER A 26 2.75 7.17 1.53
N GLY A 27 1.62 7.87 1.32
CA GLY A 27 0.63 8.13 2.35
C GLY A 27 -0.02 6.84 2.87
N LEU A 28 -0.38 5.92 1.98
CA LEU A 28 -0.93 4.60 2.36
C LEU A 28 0.10 3.74 3.12
N ILE A 29 1.37 3.77 2.72
CA ILE A 29 2.46 3.09 3.42
C ILE A 29 2.67 3.70 4.81
N ALA A 30 2.62 5.03 4.95
CA ALA A 30 2.72 5.71 6.24
C ALA A 30 1.54 5.35 7.16
N ILE A 31 0.31 5.34 6.63
CA ILE A 31 -0.88 4.89 7.36
C ILE A 31 -0.75 3.43 7.78
N SER A 32 -0.29 2.55 6.88
CA SER A 32 -0.08 1.12 7.19
C SER A 32 0.95 0.92 8.30
N LYS A 33 2.07 1.66 8.25
CA LYS A 33 3.07 1.64 9.33
C LYS A 33 2.46 2.16 10.64
N TRP A 34 1.76 3.28 10.62
CA TRP A 34 1.10 3.85 11.81
C TRP A 34 0.06 2.91 12.41
N LEU A 35 -0.77 2.27 11.59
CA LEU A 35 -1.69 1.22 12.03
C LEU A 35 -0.95 0.04 12.67
N GLY A 36 0.20 -0.34 12.11
CA GLY A 36 1.09 -1.32 12.74
C GLY A 36 1.55 -0.87 14.13
N GLU A 37 1.99 0.38 14.29
CA GLU A 37 2.40 0.93 15.58
C GLU A 37 1.27 0.96 16.62
N VAL A 38 0.04 1.23 16.16
CA VAL A 38 -1.17 1.14 16.97
C VAL A 38 -1.44 -0.31 17.38
N CYS A 39 -1.30 -1.28 16.47
CA CYS A 39 -1.48 -2.70 16.79
C CYS A 39 -0.40 -3.25 17.74
N TYR A 40 0.82 -2.73 17.69
CA TYR A 40 1.90 -3.11 18.60
C TYR A 40 1.89 -2.33 19.93
N TRP A 41 0.90 -1.44 20.14
CA TRP A 41 0.76 -0.64 21.36
C TRP A 41 2.02 0.15 21.73
N LYS A 42 2.73 0.69 20.73
CA LYS A 42 3.93 1.52 20.98
C LYS A 42 3.61 2.73 21.88
N ASN A 43 2.45 3.35 21.66
CA ASN A 43 1.94 4.49 22.41
C ASN A 43 0.55 4.16 22.97
N PRO A 44 0.43 3.75 24.25
CA PRO A 44 -0.82 3.23 24.80
C PRO A 44 -1.96 4.26 24.83
N VAL A 45 -1.63 5.55 24.98
CA VAL A 45 -2.64 6.62 24.97
C VAL A 45 -3.27 6.77 23.59
N THR A 46 -2.46 6.78 22.52
CA THR A 46 -2.97 6.90 21.15
C THR A 46 -3.73 5.66 20.73
N THR A 47 -3.31 4.47 21.16
CA THR A 47 -4.07 3.25 20.89
C THR A 47 -5.42 3.29 21.57
N ILE A 48 -5.50 3.59 22.86
CA ILE A 48 -6.78 3.68 23.60
C ILE A 48 -7.72 4.69 22.93
N LEU A 49 -7.21 5.86 22.51
CA LEU A 49 -7.99 6.85 21.77
C LEU A 49 -8.56 6.28 20.46
N VAL A 50 -7.74 5.59 19.67
CA VAL A 50 -8.17 4.96 18.40
C VAL A 50 -9.22 3.88 18.65
N HIS A 51 -9.07 3.07 19.70
CA HIS A 51 -10.06 2.05 20.08
C HIS A 51 -11.39 2.68 20.49
N PHE A 52 -11.35 3.78 21.25
CA PHE A 52 -12.55 4.50 21.68
C PHE A 52 -13.26 5.14 20.47
N LEU A 53 -12.52 5.79 19.58
CA LEU A 53 -13.05 6.35 18.33
C LEU A 53 -13.69 5.25 17.47
N PHE A 54 -13.01 4.11 17.30
CA PHE A 54 -13.52 2.96 16.56
C PHE A 54 -14.81 2.40 17.16
N PHE A 55 -14.88 2.29 18.50
CA PHE A 55 -16.08 1.86 19.20
C PHE A 55 -17.27 2.82 18.98
N ILE A 56 -17.06 4.14 19.08
CA ILE A 56 -18.10 5.14 18.81
C ILE A 56 -18.61 5.01 17.37
N LEU A 57 -17.70 4.84 16.41
CA LEU A 57 -18.03 4.72 14.99
C LEU A 57 -18.88 3.49 14.69
N ILE A 58 -18.62 2.38 15.39
CA ILE A 58 -19.43 1.16 15.32
C ILE A 58 -20.81 1.36 15.94
N CYS A 59 -20.88 2.01 17.10
CA CYS A 59 -22.14 2.29 17.78
C CYS A 59 -23.06 3.18 16.93
N TYR A 60 -22.47 4.15 16.22
CA TYR A 60 -23.19 5.12 15.38
C TYR A 60 -22.61 5.17 13.95
N PRO A 61 -23.01 4.25 13.05
CA PRO A 61 -22.50 4.22 11.67
C PRO A 61 -22.86 5.49 10.88
N GLU A 62 -23.93 6.18 11.25
CA GLU A 62 -24.31 7.49 10.68
C GLU A 62 -23.21 8.56 10.87
N LEU A 63 -22.32 8.41 11.86
CA LEU A 63 -21.20 9.32 12.09
C LEU A 63 -20.00 9.05 11.16
N ILE A 64 -19.98 7.95 10.41
CA ILE A 64 -18.87 7.63 9.48
C ILE A 64 -18.70 8.74 8.45
N LEU A 65 -19.78 9.12 7.79
CA LEU A 65 -19.73 10.10 6.72
C LEU A 65 -19.35 11.51 7.24
N PRO A 66 -19.97 12.03 8.33
CA PRO A 66 -19.54 13.29 8.96
C PRO A 66 -18.08 13.30 9.43
N THR A 67 -17.60 12.22 10.07
CA THR A 67 -16.21 12.16 10.55
C THR A 67 -15.22 12.14 9.39
N MET A 68 -15.52 11.43 8.30
CA MET A 68 -14.70 11.44 7.09
C MET A 68 -14.60 12.83 6.47
N PHE A 69 -15.72 13.56 6.35
CA PHE A 69 -15.69 14.95 5.87
C PHE A 69 -14.91 15.87 6.80
N LEU A 70 -15.07 15.72 8.11
CA LEU A 70 -14.32 16.49 9.10
C LEU A 70 -12.82 16.22 9.01
N TYR A 71 -12.40 14.95 8.86
CA TYR A 71 -10.99 14.61 8.63
C TYR A 71 -10.45 15.22 7.34
N MET A 72 -11.17 15.11 6.23
CA MET A 72 -10.74 15.75 4.97
C MET A 72 -10.63 17.26 5.11
N PHE A 73 -11.55 17.90 5.83
CA PHE A 73 -11.52 19.34 6.09
C PHE A 73 -10.32 19.74 6.95
N LEU A 74 -10.06 19.04 8.07
CA LEU A 74 -8.90 19.28 8.92
C LEU A 74 -7.59 19.05 8.19
N ILE A 75 -7.47 17.96 7.43
CA ILE A 75 -6.31 17.67 6.59
C ILE A 75 -6.14 18.79 5.55
N GLY A 76 -7.23 19.27 4.94
CA GLY A 76 -7.23 20.39 4.01
C GLY A 76 -6.69 21.69 4.63
N ILE A 77 -7.17 22.05 5.83
CA ILE A 77 -6.68 23.22 6.59
C ILE A 77 -5.21 23.05 6.97
N TRP A 78 -4.84 21.86 7.46
CA TRP A 78 -3.48 21.55 7.84
C TRP A 78 -2.55 21.70 6.62
N ASN A 79 -2.92 21.10 5.49
CA ASN A 79 -2.19 21.23 4.23
C ASN A 79 -2.14 22.67 3.72
N TYR A 80 -3.21 23.46 3.93
CA TYR A 80 -3.19 24.90 3.63
C TYR A 80 -2.11 25.64 4.42
N ARG A 81 -1.89 25.27 5.68
CA ARG A 81 -0.86 25.88 6.54
C ARG A 81 0.57 25.54 6.11
N TYR A 82 0.78 24.35 5.56
CA TYR A 82 2.06 23.87 5.02
C TYR A 82 2.21 24.09 3.51
N ARG A 83 1.29 24.85 2.89
CA ARG A 83 1.33 25.16 1.46
C ARG A 83 2.67 25.81 1.10
N ALA A 84 3.33 25.27 0.08
CA ALA A 84 4.50 25.88 -0.52
C ALA A 84 4.15 27.31 -0.98
N ARG A 85 4.79 28.32 -0.37
CA ARG A 85 4.55 29.75 -0.64
C ARG A 85 5.33 30.29 -1.85
N HIS A 86 6.17 29.45 -2.45
CA HIS A 86 7.01 29.83 -3.58
C HIS A 86 6.33 29.39 -4.88
N PRO A 87 6.57 30.09 -6.01
CA PRO A 87 6.04 29.67 -7.31
C PRO A 87 6.45 28.21 -7.58
N PRO A 88 5.66 27.45 -8.37
CA PRO A 88 5.99 26.09 -8.74
C PRO A 88 7.22 26.13 -9.67
N HIS A 89 8.40 26.31 -9.08
CA HIS A 89 9.63 25.92 -9.73
C HIS A 89 9.47 24.44 -10.05
N MET A 90 9.78 24.08 -11.28
CA MET A 90 9.69 22.71 -11.74
C MET A 90 10.47 21.84 -10.76
N ASP A 91 9.77 21.06 -9.92
CA ASP A 91 10.39 20.25 -8.90
C ASP A 91 11.34 19.25 -9.60
N THR A 92 12.64 19.51 -9.50
CA THR A 92 13.70 18.68 -10.09
C THR A 92 13.63 17.26 -9.53
N ASN A 93 13.22 17.13 -8.27
CA ASN A 93 12.96 15.87 -7.58
C ASN A 93 11.72 15.12 -8.10
N LEU A 94 10.64 15.84 -8.44
CA LEU A 94 9.42 15.23 -9.00
C LEU A 94 9.63 14.81 -10.47
N SER A 95 10.54 15.48 -11.18
CA SER A 95 10.88 15.24 -12.59
C SER A 95 12.11 14.36 -12.79
N TRP A 96 12.74 13.88 -11.71
CA TRP A 96 13.98 13.09 -11.75
C TRP A 96 15.16 13.78 -12.45
N ALA A 97 15.15 15.12 -12.51
CA ALA A 97 16.16 15.90 -13.20
C ALA A 97 17.55 15.89 -12.51
N GLU A 98 17.61 15.50 -11.23
CA GLU A 98 18.82 15.59 -10.40
C GLU A 98 19.67 14.31 -10.41
N VAL A 99 19.10 13.18 -10.85
CA VAL A 99 19.78 11.87 -11.00
C VAL A 99 19.71 11.44 -12.46
N VAL A 100 20.02 12.36 -13.37
CA VAL A 100 20.01 12.11 -14.81
C VAL A 100 21.32 11.46 -15.20
N ASN A 101 21.26 10.19 -15.61
CA ASN A 101 22.35 9.59 -16.38
C ASN A 101 22.47 10.36 -17.71
N PRO A 102 23.68 10.73 -18.14
CA PRO A 102 23.88 11.49 -19.39
C PRO A 102 23.28 10.78 -20.61
N ASP A 103 23.17 9.45 -20.56
CA ASP A 103 22.54 8.62 -21.59
C ASP A 103 21.02 8.79 -21.71
N GLU A 104 20.32 9.09 -20.61
CA GLU A 104 18.86 9.27 -20.55
C GLU A 104 18.47 10.66 -21.08
N LEU A 105 19.32 11.67 -20.86
CA LEU A 105 19.16 13.00 -21.47
C LEU A 105 19.43 12.94 -22.97
N ASN A 106 20.49 12.22 -23.38
CA ASN A 106 20.80 11.96 -24.78
C ASN A 106 19.74 11.13 -25.53
N GLU A 107 18.77 10.53 -24.84
CA GLU A 107 17.65 9.79 -25.44
C GLU A 107 16.49 10.74 -25.77
N GLU A 108 16.29 11.77 -24.96
CA GLU A 108 15.24 12.78 -25.18
C GLU A 108 15.59 13.79 -26.27
N PHE A 109 16.89 14.03 -26.49
CA PHE A 109 17.40 14.92 -27.54
C PHE A 109 17.72 14.21 -28.86
N ASP A 110 17.46 12.90 -28.97
CA ASP A 110 17.70 12.18 -30.22
C ASP A 110 16.49 12.30 -31.16
N THR A 111 16.73 12.83 -32.36
CA THR A 111 15.72 12.96 -33.40
C THR A 111 15.32 11.58 -33.94
N PHE A 112 14.09 11.45 -34.42
CA PHE A 112 13.69 10.27 -35.19
C PHE A 112 13.91 10.54 -36.69
N PRO A 113 14.75 9.79 -37.42
CA PRO A 113 15.52 8.59 -37.04
C PRO A 113 16.83 8.88 -36.27
N THR A 114 17.26 7.92 -35.43
CA THR A 114 18.37 8.07 -34.46
C THR A 114 19.69 8.50 -35.09
N SER A 115 20.33 9.48 -34.44
CA SER A 115 21.66 9.99 -34.80
C SER A 115 22.81 9.24 -34.09
N LYS A 116 22.48 8.29 -33.21
CA LYS A 116 23.44 7.63 -32.30
C LYS A 116 24.00 6.34 -32.88
N PRO A 117 25.24 5.95 -32.50
CA PRO A 117 25.86 4.71 -32.96
C PRO A 117 25.07 3.47 -32.49
N GLN A 118 25.12 2.41 -33.29
CA GLN A 118 24.31 1.18 -33.09
C GLN A 118 24.51 0.54 -31.71
N ASP A 119 25.70 0.62 -31.12
CA ASP A 119 25.99 0.03 -29.81
C ASP A 119 25.23 0.72 -28.65
N VAL A 120 25.03 2.04 -28.75
CA VAL A 120 24.24 2.80 -27.76
C VAL A 120 22.76 2.43 -27.85
N VAL A 121 22.25 2.20 -29.07
CA VAL A 121 20.87 1.77 -29.30
C VAL A 121 20.64 0.36 -28.74
N ARG A 122 21.60 -0.57 -28.92
CA ARG A 122 21.54 -1.92 -28.34
C ARG A 122 21.51 -1.88 -26.81
N MET A 123 22.38 -1.09 -26.18
CA MET A 123 22.40 -0.94 -24.72
C MET A 123 21.07 -0.39 -24.16
N ARG A 124 20.47 0.60 -24.84
CA ARG A 124 19.14 1.14 -24.46
C ARG A 124 18.04 0.10 -24.61
N TYR A 125 18.05 -0.67 -25.69
CA TYR A 125 17.10 -1.76 -25.93
C TYR A 125 17.20 -2.85 -24.86
N ASP A 126 18.40 -3.30 -24.52
CA ASP A 126 18.62 -4.34 -23.50
C ASP A 126 18.16 -3.87 -22.11
N ARG A 127 18.42 -2.60 -21.78
CA ARG A 127 17.92 -1.97 -20.55
C ARG A 127 16.38 -1.99 -20.52
N LEU A 128 15.72 -1.57 -21.59
CA LEU A 128 14.26 -1.62 -21.70
C LEU A 128 13.72 -3.04 -21.56
N ARG A 129 14.35 -4.00 -22.25
CA ARG A 129 13.98 -5.42 -22.18
C ARG A 129 14.10 -5.98 -20.77
N SER A 130 15.12 -5.58 -20.01
CA SER A 130 15.29 -6.00 -18.62
C SER A 130 14.19 -5.48 -17.69
N VAL A 131 13.77 -4.21 -17.88
CA VAL A 131 12.69 -3.60 -17.10
C VAL A 131 11.34 -4.23 -17.48
N ALA A 132 11.09 -4.39 -18.79
CA ALA A 132 9.90 -5.05 -19.30
C ALA A 132 9.78 -6.49 -18.79
N GLY A 133 10.89 -7.24 -18.72
CA GLY A 133 10.92 -8.58 -18.16
C GLY A 133 10.51 -8.62 -16.68
N ARG A 134 11.00 -7.68 -15.86
CA ARG A 134 10.60 -7.58 -14.43
C ARG A 134 9.12 -7.21 -14.27
N ILE A 135 8.62 -6.30 -15.11
CA ILE A 135 7.19 -5.95 -15.09
C ILE A 135 6.36 -7.15 -15.53
N GLN A 136 6.78 -7.86 -16.58
CA GLN A 136 6.11 -9.04 -17.10
C GLN A 136 6.05 -10.16 -16.06
N THR A 137 7.08 -10.37 -15.25
CA THR A 137 7.00 -11.35 -14.15
C THR A 137 5.95 -10.96 -13.11
N VAL A 138 5.93 -9.69 -12.68
CA VAL A 138 4.96 -9.21 -11.68
C VAL A 138 3.52 -9.23 -12.22
N VAL A 139 3.34 -8.79 -13.45
CA VAL A 139 2.04 -8.78 -14.13
C VAL A 139 1.62 -10.20 -14.51
N GLY A 140 2.54 -11.13 -14.77
CA GLY A 140 2.24 -12.53 -15.04
C GLY A 140 1.72 -13.28 -13.82
N ASP A 141 2.24 -12.95 -12.63
CA ASP A 141 1.82 -13.58 -11.38
C ASP A 141 0.41 -13.13 -10.93
N MET A 142 -0.02 -11.92 -11.29
CA MET A 142 -1.33 -11.38 -10.91
C MET A 142 -2.53 -12.17 -11.48
N PRO A 143 -2.62 -12.46 -12.79
CA PRO A 143 -3.62 -13.35 -13.37
C PRO A 143 -3.57 -14.73 -12.74
N THR A 144 -2.38 -15.30 -12.48
CA THR A 144 -2.28 -16.62 -11.86
C THR A 144 -2.90 -16.64 -10.45
N GLN A 145 -2.73 -15.56 -9.66
CA GLN A 145 -3.43 -15.42 -8.38
C GLN A 145 -4.95 -15.25 -8.56
N GLY A 146 -5.38 -14.47 -9.56
CA GLY A 146 -6.80 -14.29 -9.90
C GLY A 146 -7.48 -15.57 -10.37
N GLU A 147 -6.82 -16.34 -11.23
CA GLU A 147 -7.29 -17.64 -11.72
C GLU A 147 -7.42 -18.65 -10.58
N ARG A 148 -6.50 -18.65 -9.61
CA ARG A 148 -6.63 -19.47 -8.40
C ARG A 148 -7.85 -19.09 -7.56
N PHE A 149 -8.14 -17.80 -7.44
CA PHE A 149 -9.33 -17.33 -6.72
C PHE A 149 -10.62 -17.72 -7.45
N LEU A 150 -10.66 -17.54 -8.77
CA LEU A 150 -11.78 -18.00 -9.61
C LEU A 150 -11.92 -19.53 -9.59
N ALA A 151 -10.80 -20.25 -9.50
CA ALA A 151 -10.77 -21.70 -9.40
C ALA A 151 -11.40 -22.21 -8.08
N LEU A 152 -11.39 -21.40 -7.01
CA LEU A 152 -12.12 -21.73 -5.78
C LEU A 152 -13.64 -21.83 -6.01
N LEU A 153 -14.19 -21.14 -7.02
CA LEU A 153 -15.61 -21.21 -7.37
C LEU A 153 -15.90 -22.18 -8.53
N SER A 154 -14.90 -22.55 -9.33
CA SER A 154 -15.10 -23.37 -10.55
C SER A 154 -15.25 -24.87 -10.29
N TRP A 155 -15.34 -25.30 -9.02
CA TRP A 155 -15.50 -26.69 -8.58
C TRP A 155 -14.41 -27.65 -9.09
N ARG A 156 -13.30 -27.13 -9.61
CA ARG A 156 -12.18 -27.93 -10.13
C ARG A 156 -11.53 -28.79 -9.05
N ASP A 157 -11.46 -28.26 -7.82
CA ASP A 157 -11.07 -29.00 -6.62
C ASP A 157 -12.28 -29.10 -5.66
N PRO A 158 -13.04 -30.21 -5.67
CA PRO A 158 -14.31 -30.31 -4.94
C PRO A 158 -14.15 -30.18 -3.42
N ARG A 159 -12.97 -30.49 -2.88
CA ARG A 159 -12.66 -30.31 -1.45
C ARG A 159 -12.42 -28.85 -1.07
N ALA A 160 -11.66 -28.11 -1.88
CA ALA A 160 -11.34 -26.71 -1.60
C ALA A 160 -12.57 -25.81 -1.83
N THR A 161 -13.28 -26.04 -2.94
CA THR A 161 -14.52 -25.31 -3.25
C THR A 161 -15.62 -25.58 -2.22
N SER A 162 -15.82 -26.81 -1.77
CA SER A 162 -16.83 -27.10 -0.74
C SER A 162 -16.54 -26.42 0.60
N LEU A 163 -15.28 -26.46 1.08
CA LEU A 163 -14.88 -25.73 2.29
C LEU A 163 -15.10 -24.22 2.14
N PHE A 164 -14.76 -23.65 0.99
CA PHE A 164 -14.95 -22.23 0.71
C PHE A 164 -16.43 -21.84 0.65
N VAL A 165 -17.27 -22.63 -0.04
CA VAL A 165 -18.71 -22.38 -0.14
C VAL A 165 -19.40 -22.52 1.21
N VAL A 166 -19.05 -23.55 2.01
CA VAL A 166 -19.57 -23.70 3.38
C VAL A 166 -19.13 -22.52 4.25
N PHE A 167 -17.86 -22.10 4.16
CA PHE A 167 -17.37 -20.90 4.85
C PHE A 167 -18.16 -19.65 4.45
N CYS A 168 -18.41 -19.43 3.16
CA CYS A 168 -19.23 -18.31 2.67
C CYS A 168 -20.67 -18.39 3.17
N LEU A 169 -21.28 -19.58 3.24
CA LEU A 169 -22.62 -19.76 3.76
C LEU A 169 -22.68 -19.45 5.27
N VAL A 170 -21.73 -19.95 6.05
CA VAL A 170 -21.62 -19.65 7.49
C VAL A 170 -21.36 -18.16 7.72
N ALA A 171 -20.46 -17.55 6.95
CA ALA A 171 -20.16 -16.13 7.02
C ALA A 171 -21.40 -15.27 6.69
N SER A 172 -22.13 -15.63 5.63
CA SER A 172 -23.37 -14.96 5.23
C SER A 172 -24.45 -15.06 6.32
N LEU A 173 -24.69 -16.26 6.86
CA LEU A 173 -25.64 -16.46 7.95
C LEU A 173 -25.24 -15.68 9.20
N THR A 174 -23.95 -15.68 9.53
CA THR A 174 -23.42 -14.91 10.67
C THR A 174 -23.64 -13.41 10.47
N LEU A 175 -23.32 -12.87 9.29
CA LEU A 175 -23.53 -11.47 8.92
C LEU A 175 -25.02 -11.07 8.87
N TYR A 176 -25.90 -12.02 8.55
CA TYR A 176 -27.34 -11.80 8.53
C TYR A 176 -27.95 -11.79 9.94
N VAL A 177 -27.58 -12.77 10.78
CA VAL A 177 -28.15 -12.95 12.12
C VAL A 177 -27.55 -11.95 13.12
N THR A 178 -26.26 -11.66 13.02
CA THR A 178 -25.61 -10.72 13.94
C THR A 178 -25.59 -9.33 13.32
N PRO A 179 -25.96 -8.27 14.09
CA PRO A 179 -25.87 -6.91 13.59
C PRO A 179 -24.41 -6.61 13.26
N PHE A 180 -24.17 -5.98 12.11
CA PHE A 180 -22.84 -5.58 11.62
C PHE A 180 -21.94 -4.98 12.71
N LYS A 181 -22.55 -4.27 13.66
CA LYS A 181 -21.88 -3.68 14.82
C LYS A 181 -21.09 -4.69 15.66
N ILE A 182 -21.66 -5.86 15.95
CA ILE A 182 -21.02 -6.87 16.79
C ILE A 182 -19.86 -7.52 16.03
N ILE A 183 -20.04 -7.83 14.74
CA ILE A 183 -18.95 -8.38 13.91
C ILE A 183 -17.81 -7.38 13.78
N ALA A 184 -18.11 -6.12 13.48
CA ALA A 184 -17.10 -5.06 13.38
C ALA A 184 -16.35 -4.88 14.71
N LEU A 185 -17.05 -4.97 15.85
CA LEU A 185 -16.45 -4.87 17.17
C LEU A 185 -15.54 -6.07 17.47
N VAL A 186 -15.99 -7.29 17.23
CA VAL A 186 -15.18 -8.50 17.46
C VAL A 186 -13.98 -8.54 16.50
N ALA A 187 -14.18 -8.24 15.22
CA ALA A 187 -13.11 -8.18 14.24
C ALA A 187 -12.10 -7.08 14.58
N GLY A 188 -12.57 -5.90 14.98
CA GLY A 188 -11.70 -4.81 15.41
C GLY A 188 -10.93 -5.12 16.68
N LEU A 189 -11.57 -5.71 17.69
CA LEU A 189 -10.89 -6.19 18.91
C LEU A 189 -9.89 -7.31 18.62
N PHE A 190 -10.17 -8.17 17.64
CA PHE A 190 -9.24 -9.23 17.23
C PHE A 190 -8.04 -8.68 16.47
N TRP A 191 -8.27 -7.74 15.54
CA TRP A 191 -7.20 -7.11 14.77
C TRP A 191 -6.31 -6.22 15.66
N LEU A 192 -6.93 -5.44 16.54
CA LEU A 192 -6.26 -4.53 17.47
C LEU A 192 -5.88 -5.21 18.80
N ARG A 193 -5.94 -6.56 18.85
CA ARG A 193 -5.75 -7.36 20.06
C ARG A 193 -4.49 -6.91 20.81
N HIS A 194 -4.68 -6.62 22.10
CA HIS A 194 -3.63 -6.23 23.04
C HIS A 194 -2.37 -7.10 22.83
N PRO A 195 -1.15 -6.52 22.82
CA PRO A 195 0.07 -7.29 22.72
C PRO A 195 -0.01 -8.40 23.76
N ARG A 196 0.16 -9.63 23.26
CA ARG A 196 0.09 -10.85 24.04
C ARG A 196 0.78 -10.60 25.37
N PHE A 197 0.09 -10.87 26.48
CA PHE A 197 0.71 -10.88 27.80
C PHE A 197 2.09 -11.52 27.68
N PRO A 198 3.16 -10.85 28.10
CA PRO A 198 4.50 -11.36 27.89
C PRO A 198 4.58 -12.71 28.60
N SER A 199 4.58 -13.79 27.83
CA SER A 199 4.94 -15.14 28.28
C SER A 199 6.34 -15.17 28.91
N ASN A 200 7.10 -14.08 28.73
CA ASN A 200 8.35 -13.78 29.43
C ASN A 200 8.19 -13.36 30.90
N PHE A 201 6.98 -13.16 31.44
CA PHE A 201 6.82 -12.96 32.89
C PHE A 201 7.23 -14.21 33.66
N PHE A 202 6.82 -15.40 33.18
CA PHE A 202 7.27 -16.68 33.75
C PHE A 202 8.76 -16.96 33.54
N ARG A 203 9.34 -16.47 32.44
CA ARG A 203 10.77 -16.63 32.11
C ARG A 203 11.69 -15.64 32.84
N ARG A 204 11.11 -14.62 33.50
CA ARG A 204 11.82 -13.63 34.34
C ARG A 204 11.77 -13.95 35.83
N LEU A 205 10.99 -14.95 36.24
CA LEU A 205 11.04 -15.44 37.62
C LEU A 205 12.36 -16.19 37.80
N PRO A 206 13.19 -15.82 38.81
CA PRO A 206 14.42 -16.54 39.09
C PRO A 206 14.07 -18.01 39.38
N SER A 207 14.70 -18.93 38.66
CA SER A 207 14.48 -20.35 38.86
C SER A 207 15.35 -20.82 40.02
N LEU A 208 14.86 -21.75 40.86
CA LEU A 208 15.66 -22.36 41.94
C LEU A 208 16.91 -23.08 41.40
N ALA A 209 16.95 -23.40 40.10
CA ALA A 209 18.13 -23.90 39.41
C ALA A 209 19.27 -22.86 39.32
N ASP A 210 18.95 -21.56 39.29
CA ASP A 210 19.96 -20.48 39.31
C ASP A 210 20.52 -20.23 40.73
N SER A 211 19.95 -20.86 41.76
CA SER A 211 20.40 -20.78 43.15
C SER A 211 21.15 -22.02 43.65
N MET A 212 21.37 -23.01 42.79
CA MET A 212 22.28 -24.12 43.07
C MET A 212 23.65 -23.80 42.47
N LEU A 213 24.62 -23.57 43.35
CA LEU A 213 26.06 -23.50 43.06
C LEU A 213 26.60 -24.86 42.60
#